data_AF-A0A2D8M134-F1
#
_entry.id   AF-A0A2D8M134-F1
#
_cell.length_a   1.000
_cell.length_b   1.000
_cell.length_c   1.000
_cell.angle_alpha   90.00
_cell.angle_beta   90.00
_cell.angle_gamma   90.00
#
_symmetry.space_group_name_H-M   'P 1'
#
loop_
_entity.id
_entity.type
_entity.pdbx_description
1 polymer ?
#
loop_
_entity_poly.entity_id
_entity_poly.type
_entity_poly.pdbx_seq_one_letter_code
_entity_poly.pdbx_strand_id
1 'polypeptide(L)'
;MKNYSFAYSGPEDSFDRGYAYASTALTRADFGLIYGNKHMCRELAETAAAHYHAGLFDKIIVSGGVIMDNVESDILEADALAQGLMKNGVPKLNIIFERAARNTQENIVNSKDLLHKAGLFADTHSVIGFGHAKAGDRFLMTLAKSWSKVLPMHVQVAPRQVFNGEAQACKEFERERQFYARKIPAYTEMGYLHPVDHDKLTEEISDYATRFGQGFSAAFPSSP
;
A
#
# COMPACT_ATOMS: atom_id res chain seq x y z
N MET A 1 -29.93 -0.85 -4.08
CA MET A 1 -28.53 -1.25 -3.85
C MET A 1 -27.70 -0.60 -4.93
N LYS A 2 -26.86 0.38 -4.60
CA LYS A 2 -25.95 0.98 -5.60
C LYS A 2 -24.83 -0.03 -5.85
N ASN A 3 -24.83 -0.62 -7.04
CA ASN A 3 -23.70 -1.39 -7.55
C ASN A 3 -22.53 -0.41 -7.74
N TYR A 4 -21.55 -0.43 -6.85
CA TYR A 4 -20.26 0.20 -7.11
C TYR A 4 -19.47 -0.72 -8.04
N SER A 5 -19.83 -0.73 -9.32
CA SER A 5 -18.94 -1.23 -10.37
C SER A 5 -17.82 -0.22 -10.53
N PHE A 6 -16.65 -0.52 -9.98
CA PHE A 6 -15.44 0.27 -10.23
C PHE A 6 -14.97 -0.08 -11.65
N ALA A 7 -15.51 0.63 -12.65
CA ALA A 7 -14.97 0.61 -14.01
C ALA A 7 -13.63 1.35 -13.96
N TYR A 8 -12.53 0.62 -14.12
CA TYR A 8 -11.21 1.21 -14.30
C TYR A 8 -11.11 1.76 -15.71
N SER A 9 -11.25 3.08 -15.85
CA SER A 9 -10.98 3.84 -17.07
C SER A 9 -9.70 4.65 -16.88
N GLY A 10 -8.55 3.95 -16.87
CA GLY A 10 -7.25 4.61 -16.78
C GLY A 10 -6.95 5.41 -18.07
N PRO A 11 -6.28 6.56 -17.97
CA PRO A 11 -5.76 7.29 -19.14
C PRO A 11 -4.67 6.47 -19.85
N GLU A 12 -4.63 6.55 -21.18
CA GLU A 12 -3.71 5.79 -22.06
C GLU A 12 -2.22 6.13 -21.85
N ASP A 13 -1.89 7.21 -21.15
CA ASP A 13 -0.49 7.64 -21.01
C ASP A 13 -0.16 8.03 -19.55
N SER A 14 0.91 7.42 -19.03
CA SER A 14 1.64 7.72 -17.77
C SER A 14 1.32 6.93 -16.47
N PHE A 15 1.30 5.59 -16.52
CA PHE A 15 1.88 4.74 -15.44
C PHE A 15 2.14 3.29 -15.90
N ASP A 16 2.80 3.09 -17.04
CA ASP A 16 2.85 1.79 -17.73
C ASP A 16 4.01 0.85 -17.32
N ARG A 17 4.41 0.83 -16.03
CA ARG A 17 5.42 -0.14 -15.53
C ARG A 17 5.18 -0.68 -14.12
N GLY A 18 3.96 -0.61 -13.60
CA GLY A 18 3.65 -1.11 -12.27
C GLY A 18 2.35 -1.87 -12.28
N TYR A 19 2.33 -3.03 -11.65
CA TYR A 19 1.14 -3.85 -11.42
C TYR A 19 0.18 -3.18 -10.43
N ALA A 20 0.05 -1.86 -10.44
CA ALA A 20 -0.50 -1.09 -9.36
C ALA A 20 -1.40 0.03 -9.85
N TYR A 21 -2.46 0.29 -9.10
CA TYR A 21 -3.31 1.46 -9.28
C TYR A 21 -3.52 2.14 -7.94
N ALA A 22 -3.41 3.47 -7.94
CA ALA A 22 -3.69 4.26 -6.75
C ALA A 22 -5.20 4.20 -6.46
N SER A 23 -5.56 3.81 -5.23
CA SER A 23 -6.96 3.80 -4.78
C SER A 23 -7.41 5.12 -4.13
N THR A 24 -6.46 6.03 -3.97
CA THR A 24 -6.63 7.39 -3.52
C THR A 24 -5.81 8.30 -4.43
N ALA A 25 -6.06 9.60 -4.42
CA ALA A 25 -5.04 10.55 -4.85
C ALA A 25 -3.73 10.29 -4.08
N LEU A 26 -2.59 10.67 -4.67
CA LEU A 26 -1.28 10.56 -4.02
C LEU A 26 -0.62 11.94 -3.97
N THR A 27 0.02 12.21 -2.85
CA THR A 27 0.96 13.31 -2.67
C THR A 27 2.15 12.79 -1.87
N ARG A 28 3.22 13.58 -1.76
CA ARG A 28 4.38 13.19 -0.96
C ARG A 28 3.96 12.93 0.49
N ALA A 29 4.46 11.83 1.04
CA ALA A 29 4.21 11.38 2.38
C ALA A 29 5.49 11.26 3.21
N ASP A 30 5.33 11.13 4.52
CA ASP A 30 6.45 10.91 5.43
C ASP A 30 7.04 9.50 5.26
N PHE A 31 6.18 8.51 5.02
CA PHE A 31 6.58 7.12 4.83
C PHE A 31 5.78 6.40 3.73
N GLY A 32 6.45 5.49 3.03
CA GLY A 32 5.79 4.35 2.39
C GLY A 32 5.67 3.19 3.39
N LEU A 33 4.54 2.48 3.40
CA LEU A 33 4.32 1.29 4.24
C LEU A 33 3.91 0.10 3.36
N ILE A 34 4.76 -0.92 3.26
CA ILE A 34 4.47 -2.13 2.49
C ILE A 34 3.95 -3.23 3.41
N TYR A 35 2.75 -3.72 3.11
CA TYR A 35 2.16 -4.86 3.81
C TYR A 35 2.72 -6.17 3.25
N GLY A 36 3.28 -6.98 4.14
CA GLY A 36 3.82 -8.30 3.86
C GLY A 36 2.82 -9.17 3.13
N ASN A 37 3.30 -9.79 2.05
CA ASN A 37 2.55 -10.75 1.27
C ASN A 37 3.51 -11.68 0.52
N LYS A 38 3.61 -12.92 0.99
CA LYS A 38 4.50 -13.96 0.43
C LYS A 38 4.41 -14.17 -1.09
N HIS A 39 3.27 -13.88 -1.71
CA HIS A 39 3.06 -14.10 -3.15
C HIS A 39 3.31 -12.84 -3.99
N MET A 40 3.48 -11.69 -3.36
CA MET A 40 3.54 -10.39 -4.02
C MET A 40 4.80 -9.59 -3.66
N CYS A 41 5.78 -10.20 -2.98
CA CYS A 41 6.98 -9.49 -2.54
C CYS A 41 7.70 -8.78 -3.69
N ARG A 42 7.72 -9.38 -4.88
CA ARG A 42 8.36 -8.79 -6.06
C ARG A 42 7.59 -7.55 -6.53
N GLU A 43 6.31 -7.69 -6.85
CA GLU A 43 5.47 -6.63 -7.39
C GLU A 43 5.31 -5.47 -6.41
N LEU A 44 5.19 -5.77 -5.12
CA LEU A 44 5.14 -4.76 -4.05
C LEU A 44 6.45 -3.98 -3.96
N ALA A 45 7.60 -4.67 -3.99
CA ALA A 45 8.90 -4.01 -3.94
C ALA A 45 9.20 -3.19 -5.19
N GLU A 46 8.92 -3.72 -6.39
CA GLU A 46 9.06 -3.00 -7.67
C GLU A 46 8.18 -1.72 -7.65
N THR A 47 6.92 -1.85 -7.23
CA THR A 47 5.98 -0.73 -7.16
C THR A 47 6.43 0.32 -6.15
N ALA A 48 6.74 -0.07 -4.90
CA ALA A 48 7.11 0.87 -3.86
C ALA A 48 8.46 1.56 -4.16
N ALA A 49 9.42 0.86 -4.78
CA ALA A 49 10.67 1.47 -5.23
C ALA A 49 10.42 2.52 -6.31
N ALA A 50 9.51 2.28 -7.27
CA ALA A 50 9.16 3.29 -8.27
C ALA A 50 8.58 4.57 -7.63
N HIS A 51 7.74 4.43 -6.61
CA HIS A 51 7.17 5.57 -5.89
C HIS A 51 8.20 6.31 -5.03
N TYR A 52 9.15 5.57 -4.44
CA TYR A 52 10.32 6.15 -3.75
C TYR A 52 11.17 7.00 -4.70
N HIS A 53 11.52 6.47 -5.87
CA HIS A 53 12.33 7.19 -6.87
C HIS A 53 11.58 8.38 -7.49
N ALA A 54 10.25 8.35 -7.48
CA ALA A 54 9.40 9.48 -7.84
C ALA A 54 9.34 10.57 -6.75
N GLY A 55 10.01 10.38 -5.60
CA GLY A 55 10.07 11.36 -4.53
C GLY A 55 8.81 11.41 -3.65
N LEU A 56 7.93 10.40 -3.71
CA LEU A 56 6.71 10.36 -2.91
C LEU A 56 6.97 10.07 -1.42
N PHE A 57 8.15 9.58 -1.06
CA PHE A 57 8.61 9.43 0.33
C PHE A 57 10.09 9.07 0.32
N ASP A 58 10.81 9.39 1.40
CA ASP A 58 12.24 9.10 1.53
C ASP A 58 12.53 7.87 2.41
N LYS A 59 11.52 7.36 3.11
CA LYS A 59 11.65 6.19 3.99
C LYS A 59 10.52 5.21 3.74
N ILE A 60 10.86 3.93 3.80
CA ILE A 60 9.94 2.82 3.55
C ILE A 60 9.93 1.89 4.76
N ILE A 61 8.75 1.62 5.29
CA ILE A 61 8.52 0.60 6.30
C ILE A 61 8.12 -0.67 5.56
N VAL A 62 8.86 -1.76 5.77
CA VAL A 62 8.47 -3.11 5.32
C VAL A 62 7.99 -3.88 6.53
N SER A 63 6.76 -4.40 6.46
CA SER A 63 6.10 -5.06 7.59
C SER A 63 5.64 -6.45 7.19
N GLY A 64 6.07 -7.47 7.92
CA GLY A 64 5.65 -8.86 7.69
C GLY A 64 6.58 -9.89 8.31
N GLY A 65 5.99 -10.91 8.93
CA GLY A 65 6.66 -11.98 9.66
C GLY A 65 6.94 -13.23 8.81
N VAL A 66 6.92 -14.39 9.46
CA VAL A 66 7.31 -15.68 8.86
C VAL A 66 6.39 -16.07 7.72
N ILE A 67 6.98 -16.48 6.60
CA ILE A 67 6.26 -17.07 5.47
C ILE A 67 5.82 -18.49 5.88
N MET A 68 4.54 -18.66 6.23
CA MET A 68 4.00 -19.89 6.84
C MET A 68 4.27 -21.20 6.08
N ASP A 69 4.51 -21.14 4.76
CA ASP A 69 4.72 -22.33 3.93
C ASP A 69 6.17 -22.85 3.98
N ASN A 70 7.10 -22.07 4.54
CA ASN A 70 8.52 -22.41 4.64
C ASN A 70 8.98 -22.41 6.11
N VAL A 71 8.34 -23.19 6.98
CA VAL A 71 8.71 -23.28 8.42
C VAL A 71 10.18 -23.70 8.62
N GLU A 72 10.79 -24.35 7.62
CA GLU A 72 12.21 -24.75 7.64
C GLU A 72 13.19 -23.62 7.28
N SER A 73 12.72 -22.52 6.69
CA SER A 73 13.54 -21.34 6.41
C SER A 73 12.95 -20.16 7.17
N ASP A 74 13.69 -19.58 8.12
CA ASP A 74 13.32 -18.37 8.88
C ASP A 74 13.24 -17.10 8.00
N ILE A 75 12.77 -17.21 6.75
CA ILE A 75 12.62 -16.12 5.79
C ILE A 75 11.35 -15.35 6.13
N LEU A 76 11.54 -14.08 6.47
CA LEU A 76 10.48 -13.15 6.78
C LEU A 76 10.04 -12.38 5.53
N GLU A 77 8.75 -12.10 5.41
CA GLU A 77 8.20 -11.29 4.31
C GLU A 77 8.87 -9.91 4.25
N ALA A 78 9.10 -9.28 5.41
CA ALA A 78 9.79 -7.99 5.49
C ALA A 78 11.22 -8.04 4.91
N ASP A 79 11.95 -9.14 5.13
CA ASP A 79 13.31 -9.29 4.62
C ASP A 79 13.32 -9.54 3.11
N ALA A 80 12.39 -10.35 2.60
CA ALA A 80 12.21 -10.55 1.16
C ALA A 80 11.83 -9.24 0.44
N LEU A 81 10.91 -8.45 1.02
CA LEU A 81 10.53 -7.13 0.52
C LEU A 81 11.72 -6.17 0.51
N ALA A 82 12.48 -6.09 1.60
CA ALA A 82 13.66 -5.23 1.68
C ALA A 82 14.71 -5.62 0.64
N GLN A 83 14.95 -6.90 0.42
CA GLN A 83 15.85 -7.36 -0.64
C GLN A 83 15.35 -6.94 -2.03
N GLY A 84 14.04 -7.03 -2.28
CA GLY A 84 13.42 -6.51 -3.50
C GLY A 84 13.64 -5.01 -3.67
N LEU A 85 13.43 -4.22 -2.62
CA LEU A 85 13.65 -2.77 -2.64
C LEU A 85 15.11 -2.40 -2.91
N MET A 86 16.05 -3.09 -2.25
CA MET A 86 17.49 -2.87 -2.45
C MET A 86 17.92 -3.23 -3.88
N LYS A 87 17.40 -4.33 -4.45
CA LYS A 87 17.63 -4.69 -5.85
C LYS A 87 17.10 -3.63 -6.83
N ASN A 88 16.05 -2.91 -6.45
CA ASN A 88 15.48 -1.79 -7.22
C ASN A 88 16.09 -0.43 -6.83
N GLY A 89 17.25 -0.40 -6.15
CA GLY A 89 18.01 0.83 -5.92
C GLY A 89 17.58 1.65 -4.70
N VAL A 90 16.72 1.14 -3.81
CA VAL A 90 16.42 1.80 -2.54
C VAL A 90 17.56 1.52 -1.54
N PRO A 91 18.21 2.56 -0.97
CA PRO A 91 19.27 2.36 0.02
C PRO A 91 18.74 1.67 1.28
N LYS A 92 19.48 0.70 1.83
CA LYS A 92 19.10 -0.02 3.06
C LYS A 92 18.81 0.92 4.23
N LEU A 93 19.53 2.05 4.34
CA LEU A 93 19.34 3.05 5.40
C LEU A 93 17.97 3.75 5.34
N ASN A 94 17.28 3.69 4.19
CA ASN A 94 15.93 4.21 3.99
C ASN A 94 14.84 3.15 4.20
N ILE A 95 15.22 1.93 4.59
CA ILE A 95 14.29 0.82 4.84
C ILE A 95 14.22 0.55 6.34
N ILE A 96 13.02 0.63 6.90
CA ILE A 96 12.67 0.34 8.29
C ILE A 96 11.99 -1.03 8.32
N PHE A 97 12.44 -1.92 9.21
CA PHE A 97 11.98 -3.32 9.25
C PHE A 97 11.03 -3.58 10.42
N GLU A 98 9.82 -4.02 10.12
CA GLU A 98 8.88 -4.62 11.06
C GLU A 98 8.73 -6.12 10.71
N ARG A 99 9.10 -7.00 11.63
CA ARG A 99 9.31 -8.45 11.38
C ARG A 99 8.36 -9.37 12.14
N ALA A 100 7.44 -8.81 12.93
CA ALA A 100 6.64 -9.57 13.89
C ALA A 100 5.23 -9.85 13.38
N ALA A 101 4.73 -9.09 12.41
CA ALA A 101 3.34 -9.14 12.00
C ALA A 101 2.93 -10.42 11.25
N ARG A 102 1.74 -10.92 11.54
CA ARG A 102 1.17 -12.16 10.96
C ARG A 102 -0.10 -11.93 10.15
N ASN A 103 -0.64 -10.72 10.19
CA ASN A 103 -1.86 -10.34 9.48
C ASN A 103 -1.87 -8.83 9.20
N THR A 104 -2.84 -8.38 8.41
CA THR A 104 -2.99 -6.97 8.02
C THR A 104 -3.06 -6.00 9.21
N GLN A 105 -3.77 -6.37 10.28
CA GLN A 105 -3.92 -5.49 11.44
C GLN A 105 -2.60 -5.37 12.19
N GLU A 106 -1.91 -6.49 12.41
CA GLU A 106 -0.58 -6.50 13.03
C GLU A 106 0.43 -5.71 12.19
N ASN A 107 0.39 -5.79 10.86
CA ASN A 107 1.31 -5.02 10.02
C ASN A 107 1.21 -3.51 10.36
N ILE A 108 -0.01 -3.01 10.48
CA ILE A 108 -0.31 -1.59 10.72
C ILE A 108 0.02 -1.18 12.16
N VAL A 109 -0.38 -1.99 13.15
CA VAL A 109 -0.16 -1.71 14.58
C VAL A 109 1.31 -1.77 14.92
N ASN A 110 2.00 -2.84 14.50
CA ASN A 110 3.43 -3.01 14.81
C ASN A 110 4.29 -1.94 14.13
N SER A 111 3.94 -1.52 12.90
CA SER A 111 4.62 -0.42 12.22
C SER A 111 4.44 0.89 12.97
N LYS A 112 3.25 1.16 13.52
CA LYS A 112 2.97 2.32 14.36
C LYS A 112 3.85 2.32 15.61
N ASP A 113 3.87 1.20 16.32
CA ASP A 113 4.62 1.02 17.55
C ASP A 113 6.13 1.14 17.30
N LEU A 114 6.60 0.66 16.16
CA LEU A 114 7.98 0.81 15.73
C LEU A 114 8.37 2.29 15.56
N LEU A 115 7.52 3.08 14.89
CA LEU A 115 7.74 4.53 14.74
C LEU A 115 7.68 5.26 16.09
N HIS A 116 6.78 4.87 16.99
CA HIS A 116 6.71 5.42 18.34
C HIS A 116 8.01 5.17 19.12
N LYS A 117 8.50 3.92 19.12
CA LYS A 117 9.75 3.54 19.79
C LYS A 117 10.97 4.25 19.22
N ALA A 118 10.96 4.56 17.93
CA ALA A 118 12.01 5.32 17.27
C ALA A 118 11.90 6.85 17.49
N GLY A 119 10.83 7.33 18.16
CA GLY A 119 10.58 8.77 18.31
C GLY A 119 10.15 9.48 17.03
N LEU A 120 9.79 8.73 15.98
CA LEU A 120 9.45 9.26 14.65
C LEU A 120 7.95 9.51 14.46
N PHE A 121 7.10 8.89 15.29
CA PHE A 121 5.65 8.96 15.09
C PHE A 121 5.06 10.35 15.35
N ALA A 122 5.66 11.15 16.25
CA ALA A 122 5.15 12.48 16.59
C ALA A 122 5.13 13.43 15.38
N ASP A 123 6.07 13.25 14.46
CA ASP A 123 6.21 14.03 13.23
C ASP A 123 5.63 13.32 12.00
N THR A 124 4.90 12.21 12.20
CA THR A 124 4.25 11.47 11.11
C THR A 124 2.86 12.04 10.85
N HIS A 125 2.66 12.65 9.69
CA HIS A 125 1.43 13.31 9.27
C HIS A 125 0.73 12.59 8.12
N SER A 126 1.46 11.80 7.34
CA SER A 126 0.97 11.12 6.14
C SER A 126 1.70 9.81 5.85
N VAL A 127 1.02 8.87 5.21
CA VAL A 127 1.60 7.57 4.84
C VAL A 127 0.96 7.04 3.55
N ILE A 128 1.77 6.43 2.67
CA ILE A 128 1.28 5.69 1.50
C ILE A 128 1.41 4.19 1.78
N GLY A 129 0.29 3.51 1.93
CA GLY A 129 0.23 2.05 2.08
C GLY A 129 0.29 1.32 0.74
N PHE A 130 1.03 0.21 0.67
CA PHE A 130 1.13 -0.67 -0.49
C PHE A 130 0.65 -2.07 -0.10
N GLY A 131 -0.45 -2.51 -0.72
CA GLY A 131 -1.09 -3.78 -0.39
C GLY A 131 -1.64 -4.48 -1.62
N HIS A 132 -1.88 -5.78 -1.48
CA HIS A 132 -2.45 -6.56 -2.57
C HIS A 132 -3.86 -6.08 -2.92
N ALA A 133 -4.07 -5.79 -4.19
CA ALA A 133 -5.30 -5.24 -4.76
C ALA A 133 -6.58 -6.05 -4.43
N LYS A 134 -6.49 -7.37 -4.25
CA LYS A 134 -7.66 -8.19 -3.89
C LYS A 134 -8.31 -7.80 -2.56
N ALA A 135 -7.59 -7.09 -1.70
CA ALA A 135 -8.03 -6.66 -0.38
C ALA A 135 -7.88 -5.15 -0.17
N GLY A 136 -7.67 -4.38 -1.25
CA GLY A 136 -7.24 -2.99 -1.22
C GLY A 136 -7.98 -2.10 -0.23
N ASP A 137 -9.31 -2.04 -0.32
CA ASP A 137 -10.12 -1.12 0.50
C ASP A 137 -10.00 -1.45 2.01
N ARG A 138 -9.87 -2.73 2.36
CA ARG A 138 -9.70 -3.15 3.76
C ARG A 138 -8.38 -2.64 4.34
N PHE A 139 -7.31 -2.56 3.53
CA PHE A 139 -6.04 -2.01 3.98
C PHE A 139 -6.19 -0.52 4.32
N LEU A 140 -6.76 0.26 3.41
CA LEU A 140 -7.01 1.68 3.62
C LEU A 140 -7.89 1.91 4.86
N MET A 141 -8.98 1.16 5.01
CA MET A 141 -9.88 1.24 6.17
C MET A 141 -9.21 0.85 7.50
N THR A 142 -8.32 -0.15 7.48
CA THR A 142 -7.57 -0.57 8.69
C THR A 142 -6.53 0.48 9.07
N LEU A 143 -5.87 1.07 8.08
CA LEU A 143 -4.86 2.10 8.25
C LEU A 143 -5.50 3.38 8.82
N ALA A 144 -6.57 3.87 8.18
CA ALA A 144 -7.33 5.04 8.63
C ALA A 144 -7.84 4.87 10.07
N LYS A 145 -8.27 3.66 10.45
CA LYS A 145 -8.66 3.35 11.83
C LYS A 145 -7.49 3.45 12.79
N SER A 146 -6.38 2.78 12.48
CA SER A 146 -5.28 2.57 13.43
C SER A 146 -4.40 3.81 13.59
N TRP A 147 -4.25 4.58 12.51
CA TRP A 147 -3.45 5.79 12.43
C TRP A 147 -4.36 7.01 12.22
N SER A 148 -5.39 7.17 13.05
CA SER A 148 -6.49 8.12 12.87
C SER A 148 -6.13 9.62 12.83
N LYS A 149 -4.88 9.98 13.11
CA LYS A 149 -4.35 11.35 13.00
C LYS A 149 -3.36 11.53 11.85
N VAL A 150 -3.10 10.47 11.10
CA VAL A 150 -2.19 10.43 9.96
C VAL A 150 -3.05 10.30 8.71
N LEU A 151 -2.79 11.14 7.71
CA LEU A 151 -3.46 11.10 6.41
C LEU A 151 -3.09 9.78 5.68
N PRO A 152 -4.06 8.87 5.45
CA PRO A 152 -3.78 7.60 4.79
C PRO A 152 -3.97 7.72 3.28
N MET A 153 -2.96 7.32 2.52
CA MET A 153 -3.03 7.10 1.07
C MET A 153 -2.75 5.64 0.77
N HIS A 154 -3.23 5.12 -0.36
CA HIS A 154 -3.10 3.70 -0.65
C HIS A 154 -2.96 3.36 -2.13
N VAL A 155 -1.97 2.50 -2.42
CA VAL A 155 -1.68 1.90 -3.72
C VAL A 155 -2.03 0.41 -3.66
N GLN A 156 -2.92 -0.01 -4.56
CA GLN A 156 -3.35 -1.39 -4.70
C GLN A 156 -2.47 -2.08 -5.75
N VAL A 157 -1.81 -3.18 -5.39
CA VAL A 157 -0.91 -3.93 -6.26
C VAL A 157 -1.52 -5.28 -6.65
N ALA A 158 -1.75 -5.47 -7.95
CA ALA A 158 -2.21 -6.70 -8.57
C ALA A 158 -1.04 -7.61 -8.97
N PRO A 159 -1.26 -8.93 -9.13
CA PRO A 159 -0.27 -9.84 -9.69
C PRO A 159 0.07 -9.51 -11.16
N ARG A 160 1.29 -9.86 -11.58
CA ARG A 160 1.77 -9.64 -12.95
C ARG A 160 0.88 -10.25 -14.02
N GLN A 161 0.39 -11.47 -13.78
CA GLN A 161 -0.49 -12.18 -14.68
C GLN A 161 -1.82 -11.47 -14.88
N VAL A 162 -2.35 -10.83 -13.83
CA VAL A 162 -3.60 -10.05 -13.90
C VAL A 162 -3.41 -8.81 -14.76
N PHE A 163 -2.30 -8.09 -14.56
CA PHE A 163 -1.97 -6.92 -15.38
C PHE A 163 -1.72 -7.29 -16.84
N ASN A 164 -1.04 -8.40 -17.10
CA ASN A 164 -0.83 -8.92 -18.46
C ASN A 164 -2.13 -9.39 -19.13
N GLY A 165 -3.28 -9.34 -18.44
CA GLY A 165 -4.58 -9.74 -18.98
C GLY A 165 -4.74 -11.25 -19.14
N GLU A 166 -3.97 -12.06 -18.42
CA GLU A 166 -4.10 -13.52 -18.49
C GLU A 166 -5.48 -13.95 -17.97
N ALA A 167 -6.31 -14.48 -18.86
CA ALA A 167 -7.74 -14.67 -18.60
C ALA A 167 -8.05 -15.46 -17.31
N GLN A 168 -7.29 -16.53 -17.05
CA GLN A 168 -7.47 -17.35 -15.84
C GLN A 168 -7.07 -16.58 -14.58
N ALA A 169 -5.94 -15.87 -14.60
CA ALA A 169 -5.48 -15.06 -13.48
C ALA A 169 -6.46 -13.92 -13.17
N CYS A 170 -6.97 -13.23 -14.19
CA CYS A 170 -7.99 -12.19 -14.03
C CYS A 170 -9.27 -12.72 -13.39
N LYS A 171 -9.74 -13.91 -13.84
CA LYS A 171 -10.93 -14.56 -13.29
C LYS A 171 -10.76 -14.94 -11.82
N GLU A 172 -9.61 -15.51 -11.47
CA GLU A 172 -9.29 -15.88 -10.08
C GLU A 172 -9.15 -14.65 -9.19
N PHE A 173 -8.46 -13.62 -9.66
CA PHE A 173 -8.29 -12.36 -8.96
C PHE A 173 -9.63 -11.68 -8.64
N GLU A 174 -10.55 -11.63 -9.62
CA GLU A 174 -11.88 -11.06 -9.41
C GLU A 174 -12.70 -11.88 -8.39
N ARG A 175 -12.61 -13.21 -8.44
CA ARG A 175 -13.24 -14.09 -7.44
C ARG A 175 -12.71 -13.81 -6.04
N GLU A 176 -11.39 -13.66 -5.88
CA GLU A 176 -10.79 -13.33 -4.58
C GLU A 176 -11.21 -11.93 -4.11
N ARG A 177 -11.20 -10.93 -5.00
CA ARG A 177 -11.63 -9.57 -4.69
C ARG A 177 -13.06 -9.55 -4.16
N GLN A 178 -13.98 -10.25 -4.82
CA GLN A 178 -15.36 -10.39 -4.36
C GLN A 178 -15.45 -11.08 -3.00
N PHE A 179 -14.66 -12.13 -2.77
CA PHE A 179 -14.61 -12.81 -1.48
C PHE A 179 -14.17 -11.86 -0.35
N TYR A 180 -13.16 -11.03 -0.58
CA TYR A 180 -12.69 -10.06 0.42
C TYR A 180 -13.66 -8.89 0.60
N ALA A 181 -14.30 -8.40 -0.47
CA ALA A 181 -15.31 -7.35 -0.39
C ALA A 181 -16.50 -7.76 0.50
N ARG A 182 -16.94 -9.02 0.43
CA ARG A 182 -18.01 -9.56 1.29
C ARG A 182 -17.69 -9.54 2.79
N LYS A 183 -16.42 -9.43 3.17
CA LYS A 183 -16.01 -9.34 4.58
C LYS A 183 -16.16 -7.93 5.15
N ILE A 184 -16.21 -6.90 4.30
CA ILE A 184 -16.20 -5.50 4.73
C ILE A 184 -17.36 -5.20 5.71
N PRO A 185 -18.64 -5.52 5.41
CA PRO A 185 -19.74 -5.17 6.31
C PRO A 185 -19.58 -5.77 7.71
N ALA A 186 -19.32 -7.09 7.78
CA ALA A 186 -19.13 -7.78 9.05
C ALA A 186 -17.92 -7.24 9.83
N TYR A 187 -16.81 -6.94 9.16
CA TYR A 187 -15.62 -6.42 9.82
C TYR A 187 -15.78 -4.97 10.28
N THR A 188 -16.60 -4.17 9.58
CA THR A 188 -17.00 -2.83 10.03
C THR A 188 -17.89 -2.92 11.27
N GLU A 189 -18.89 -3.82 11.30
CA GLU A 189 -19.75 -4.05 12.47
C GLU A 189 -18.95 -4.53 13.70
N MET A 190 -17.98 -5.40 13.50
CA MET A 190 -17.04 -5.85 14.54
C MET A 190 -16.05 -4.75 14.97
N GLY A 191 -16.07 -3.59 14.31
CA GLY A 191 -15.18 -2.47 14.59
C GLY A 191 -13.75 -2.70 14.14
N TYR A 192 -13.44 -3.70 13.31
CA TYR A 192 -12.10 -3.94 12.78
C TYR A 192 -11.71 -2.97 11.67
N LEU A 193 -12.68 -2.47 10.89
CA LEU A 193 -12.48 -1.53 9.79
C LEU A 193 -13.19 -0.19 10.06
N HIS A 194 -12.57 0.92 9.68
CA HIS A 194 -13.22 2.23 9.63
C HIS A 194 -13.55 2.57 8.17
N PRO A 195 -14.82 2.72 7.78
CA PRO A 195 -15.19 3.16 6.44
C PRO A 195 -14.51 4.47 6.07
N VAL A 196 -14.02 4.54 4.83
CA VAL A 196 -13.36 5.72 4.29
C VAL A 196 -14.21 6.28 3.17
N ASP A 197 -14.53 7.56 3.27
CA ASP A 197 -15.15 8.32 2.19
C ASP A 197 -14.03 8.79 1.24
N HIS A 198 -14.01 8.23 0.03
CA HIS A 198 -12.94 8.50 -0.94
C HIS A 198 -12.98 9.93 -1.48
N ASP A 199 -14.16 10.54 -1.60
CA ASP A 199 -14.30 11.91 -2.09
C ASP A 199 -13.76 12.88 -1.04
N LYS A 200 -14.20 12.70 0.22
CA LYS A 200 -13.69 13.48 1.34
C LYS A 200 -12.18 13.29 1.53
N LEU A 201 -11.68 12.06 1.43
CA LEU A 201 -10.24 11.78 1.56
C LEU A 201 -9.45 12.46 0.43
N THR A 202 -9.99 12.52 -0.79
CA THR A 202 -9.36 13.21 -1.92
C THR A 202 -9.24 14.72 -1.67
N GLU A 203 -10.26 15.34 -1.08
CA GLU A 203 -10.20 16.74 -0.63
C GLU A 203 -9.14 16.92 0.45
N GLU A 204 -9.10 16.06 1.48
CA GLU A 204 -8.10 16.09 2.55
C GLU A 204 -6.66 15.97 2.02
N ILE A 205 -6.44 15.10 1.02
CA ILE A 205 -5.14 14.94 0.35
C ILE A 205 -4.74 16.21 -0.42
N SER A 206 -5.70 16.83 -1.11
CA SER A 206 -5.46 18.06 -1.88
C SER A 206 -5.13 19.24 -0.96
N ASP A 207 -5.85 19.35 0.16
CA ASP A 207 -5.58 20.31 1.23
C ASP A 207 -4.19 20.12 1.84
N TYR A 208 -3.84 18.86 2.13
CA TYR A 208 -2.53 18.51 2.67
C TYR A 208 -1.40 18.90 1.71
N ALA A 209 -1.52 18.54 0.43
CA ALA A 209 -0.52 18.90 -0.60
C ALA A 209 -0.29 20.43 -0.67
N THR A 210 -1.37 21.20 -0.57
CA THR A 210 -1.32 22.67 -0.58
C THR A 210 -0.63 23.23 0.67
N ARG A 211 -0.97 22.74 1.87
CA ARG A 211 -0.45 23.23 3.15
C ARG A 211 1.04 22.96 3.34
N PHE A 212 1.51 21.81 2.87
CA PHE A 212 2.90 21.38 3.05
C PHE A 212 3.80 21.70 1.83
N GLY A 213 3.33 22.57 0.92
CA GLY A 213 4.16 23.18 -0.13
C GLY A 213 4.63 22.22 -1.23
N GLN A 214 3.88 21.15 -1.47
CA GLN A 214 4.21 20.12 -2.45
C GLN A 214 3.32 20.34 -3.66
N GLY A 215 3.82 21.08 -4.66
CA GLY A 215 3.14 21.22 -5.94
C GLY A 215 2.74 19.83 -6.46
N PHE A 216 1.48 19.68 -6.85
CA PHE A 216 1.05 18.56 -7.68
C PHE A 216 2.01 18.48 -8.88
N SER A 217 2.91 17.49 -8.92
CA SER A 217 3.49 17.07 -10.19
C SER A 217 2.47 16.13 -10.84
N ALA A 218 1.40 16.70 -11.37
CA ALA A 218 0.59 16.06 -12.40
C ALA A 218 1.41 16.04 -13.70
N ALA A 219 2.51 15.30 -13.71
CA ALA A 219 3.28 14.90 -14.88
C ALA A 219 4.49 14.13 -14.36
N PHE A 220 4.52 12.81 -14.60
CA PHE A 220 5.79 12.11 -14.64
C PHE A 220 6.58 12.66 -15.83
N PRO A 221 7.91 12.87 -15.72
CA PRO A 221 8.72 13.04 -16.91
C PRO A 221 8.56 11.77 -17.75
N SER A 222 7.94 11.90 -18.93
CA SER A 222 8.11 10.94 -20.01
C SER A 222 9.62 10.79 -20.21
N SER A 223 10.14 9.59 -19.93
CA SER A 223 11.53 9.27 -20.28
C SER A 223 11.70 9.34 -21.81
N PRO A 224 12.92 9.68 -22.29
CA PRO A 224 13.18 10.19 -23.64
C PRO A 224 12.79 9.25 -24.78
#